data_AF-A0A7C2K1B0-F1
#
_entry.id   AF-A0A7C2K1B0-F1
#
_cell.length_a   1.000
_cell.length_b   1.000
_cell.length_c   1.000
_cell.angle_alpha   90.00
_cell.angle_beta   90.00
_cell.angle_gamma   90.00
#
_symmetry.space_group_name_H-M   'P 1'
#
loop_
_entity.id
_entity.type
_entity.pdbx_description
1 polymer ?
#
loop_
_entity_poly.entity_id
_entity_poly.type
_entity_poly.pdbx_seq_one_letter_code
_entity_poly.pdbx_strand_id
1 'polypeptide(L)' 'AILPAFPGLNAIERAYKAGCKVMGITIHYVDEGVDSGPIIEQACIKVREGEALESVERRIHRLEHKTYPYVIKKLLLGD' A
#
# COMPACT_ATOMS: atom_id res chain seq x y z
N ALA A 1 -2.24 2.70 1.18
CA ALA A 1 -2.50 3.62 0.06
C ALA A 1 -1.32 3.56 -0.91
N ILE A 2 -1.43 4.21 -2.08
CA ILE A 2 -0.33 4.31 -3.05
C ILE A 2 0.30 5.68 -2.86
N LEU A 3 1.50 5.74 -2.29
CA LEU A 3 2.22 7.00 -2.08
C LEU A 3 2.55 7.66 -3.44
N PRO A 4 2.56 9.00 -3.52
CA PRO A 4 2.46 9.97 -2.42
C PRO A 4 1.03 10.26 -1.93
N ALA A 5 0.01 9.54 -2.42
CA ALA A 5 -1.36 9.78 -2.00
C ALA A 5 -1.65 9.18 -0.61
N PHE A 6 -2.30 9.99 0.21
CA PHE A 6 -2.75 9.66 1.56
C PHE A 6 -1.64 9.25 2.57
N PRO A 7 -0.58 10.06 2.76
CA PRO A 7 0.44 9.81 3.77
C PRO A 7 -0.12 9.96 5.20
N GLY A 8 0.44 9.22 6.14
CA GLY A 8 0.04 9.17 7.54
C GLY A 8 -1.04 8.14 7.86
N LEU A 9 -1.59 8.25 9.06
CA LEU A 9 -2.49 7.26 9.63
C LEU A 9 -3.80 7.08 8.84
N ASN A 10 -4.41 5.90 8.98
CA ASN A 10 -5.70 5.52 8.38
C ASN A 10 -5.75 5.70 6.85
N ALA A 11 -4.62 5.50 6.18
CA ALA A 11 -4.49 5.73 4.74
C ALA A 11 -5.47 4.90 3.90
N ILE A 12 -5.79 3.67 4.31
CA ILE A 12 -6.77 2.81 3.62
C ILE A 12 -8.16 3.42 3.69
N GLU A 13 -8.64 3.74 4.90
CA GLU A 13 -9.96 4.34 5.11
C GLU A 13 -10.11 5.67 4.36
N ARG A 14 -9.11 6.55 4.42
CA ARG A 14 -9.17 7.85 3.71
C ARG A 14 -9.24 7.68 2.20
N ALA A 15 -8.43 6.79 1.62
CA ALA A 15 -8.47 6.51 0.19
C ALA A 15 -9.80 5.86 -0.24
N TYR A 16 -10.36 4.98 0.59
CA TYR A 16 -11.68 4.40 0.36
C TYR A 16 -12.79 5.46 0.37
N LYS A 17 -12.81 6.33 1.39
CA LYS A 17 -13.79 7.44 1.52
C LYS A 17 -13.67 8.46 0.39
N ALA A 18 -12.46 8.65 -0.17
CA ALA A 18 -12.24 9.47 -1.35
C ALA A 18 -12.75 8.82 -2.66
N GLY A 19 -13.28 7.59 -2.61
CA GLY A 19 -13.85 6.91 -3.77
C GLY A 19 -12.80 6.33 -4.72
N CYS A 20 -11.56 6.13 -4.27
CA CYS A 20 -10.48 5.57 -5.09
C CYS A 20 -10.87 4.19 -5.64
N LYS A 21 -10.76 4.01 -6.96
CA LYS A 21 -11.04 2.74 -7.65
C LYS A 21 -9.82 1.81 -7.67
N VAL A 22 -8.64 2.36 -7.44
CA VAL A 22 -7.38 1.63 -7.29
C VAL A 22 -6.78 2.02 -5.96
N MET A 23 -6.45 1.02 -5.14
CA MET A 23 -5.85 1.17 -3.82
C MET A 23 -4.76 0.13 -3.64
N GLY A 24 -3.86 0.33 -2.69
CA GLY A 24 -2.70 -0.56 -2.56
C GLY A 24 -1.81 -0.23 -1.39
N ILE A 25 -0.58 -0.71 -1.50
CA ILE A 25 0.50 -0.51 -0.55
C ILE A 25 1.69 0.13 -1.26
N THR A 26 2.56 0.75 -0.48
CA THR A 26 3.87 1.19 -0.93
C THR A 26 4.89 0.72 0.08
N ILE A 27 5.97 0.10 -0.39
CA ILE A 27 7.14 -0.25 0.41
C ILE A 27 8.20 0.77 0.07
N HIS A 28 8.74 1.45 1.07
CA HIS A 28 9.69 2.54 0.88
C HIS A 28 10.73 2.53 2.01
N TYR A 29 11.85 3.20 1.77
CA TYR A 29 12.83 3.47 2.83
C TYR A 29 12.30 4.54 3.78
N VAL A 30 12.73 4.50 5.04
CA VAL A 30 12.37 5.53 6.03
C VAL A 30 13.36 6.68 5.95
N ASP A 31 12.84 7.91 5.98
CA ASP A 31 13.59 9.16 6.12
C ASP A 31 12.99 10.01 7.26
N GLU A 32 13.39 11.27 7.38
CA GLU A 32 12.95 12.19 8.44
C GLU A 32 11.47 12.62 8.33
N GLY A 33 10.83 12.39 7.19
CA GLY A 33 9.43 12.76 6.97
C GLY A 33 8.47 11.58 7.14
N VAL A 34 7.17 11.89 7.04
CA VAL A 34 6.10 10.89 7.13
C VAL A 34 5.79 10.37 5.74
N ASP A 35 6.05 9.07 5.53
CA ASP A 35 5.80 8.38 4.26
C ASP A 35 6.47 9.06 3.04
N SER A 36 7.64 9.66 3.23
CA SER A 36 8.36 10.46 2.21
C SER A 36 9.58 9.79 1.61
N GLY A 37 10.12 8.75 2.26
CA GLY A 37 11.37 8.16 1.79
C GLY A 37 11.25 7.45 0.44
N PRO A 38 12.39 7.15 -0.21
CA PRO A 38 12.40 6.61 -1.56
C PRO A 38 11.61 5.30 -1.69
N ILE A 39 10.72 5.26 -2.70
CA ILE A 39 9.87 4.10 -2.99
C ILE A 39 10.73 2.93 -3.51
N ILE A 40 10.51 1.75 -2.93
CA ILE A 40 11.13 0.48 -3.34
C ILE A 40 10.18 -0.30 -4.26
N GLU A 41 8.90 -0.41 -3.87
CA GLU A 41 7.91 -1.20 -4.61
C GLU A 41 6.48 -0.71 -4.33
N GLN A 42 5.60 -0.87 -5.31
CA GLN A 42 4.18 -0.60 -5.18
C GLN A 42 3.34 -1.75 -5.74
N ALA A 43 2.31 -2.12 -4.99
CA ALA A 43 1.35 -3.12 -5.44
C ALA A 43 -0.06 -2.60 -5.21
N CYS A 44 -0.96 -2.88 -6.15
CA CYS A 44 -2.33 -2.38 -6.11
C CYS A 44 -3.40 -3.46 -6.35
N ILE A 45 -4.61 -3.13 -5.94
CA ILE A 45 -5.85 -3.82 -6.25
C ILE A 45 -6.85 -2.83 -6.85
N LYS A 46 -7.75 -3.35 -7.69
CA LYS A 46 -8.99 -2.66 -8.02
C LYS A 46 -10.02 -2.88 -6.90
N VAL A 47 -10.63 -1.79 -6.44
CA VAL A 47 -11.79 -1.81 -5.54
C VAL A 47 -13.01 -2.15 -6.38
N ARG A 48 -13.77 -3.16 -5.96
CA ARG A 48 -14.97 -3.58 -6.69
C ARG A 48 -16.11 -2.63 -6.35
N GLU A 49 -17.05 -2.48 -7.27
CA GLU A 49 -18.24 -1.67 -7.00
C GLU A 49 -19.04 -2.25 -5.83
N GLY A 50 -19.45 -1.38 -4.89
CA GLY A 50 -20.16 -1.79 -3.68
C GLY A 50 -19.33 -2.59 -2.66
N GLU A 51 -18.03 -2.75 -2.88
CA GLU A 51 -17.17 -3.52 -1.96
C GLU A 51 -17.00 -2.79 -0.62
N ALA A 52 -17.37 -3.44 0.48
CA ALA A 52 -17.21 -2.87 1.81
C ALA A 52 -15.74 -2.61 2.19
N LEU A 53 -15.48 -1.53 2.94
CA LEU A 53 -14.15 -1.11 3.41
C LEU A 53 -13.37 -2.28 4.05
N GLU A 54 -14.01 -3.04 4.94
CA GLU A 54 -13.37 -4.17 5.62
C GLU A 54 -12.88 -5.26 4.63
N SER A 55 -13.60 -5.47 3.52
CA SER A 55 -13.15 -6.37 2.45
C SER A 55 -11.93 -5.81 1.72
N VAL A 56 -11.94 -4.51 1.42
CA VAL A 56 -10.81 -3.82 0.80
C VAL A 56 -9.57 -3.90 1.69
N GLU A 57 -9.69 -3.61 2.98
CA GLU A 57 -8.62 -3.71 3.97
C GLU A 57 -8.01 -5.11 4.03
N ARG A 58 -8.86 -6.15 4.15
CA ARG A 58 -8.37 -7.55 4.14
C ARG A 58 -7.60 -7.88 2.86
N ARG A 59 -8.01 -7.34 1.70
CA ARG A 59 -7.31 -7.57 0.43
C ARG A 59 -6.00 -6.79 0.35
N ILE A 60 -5.94 -5.57 0.88
CA ILE A 60 -4.72 -4.78 0.98
C ILE A 60 -3.71 -5.48 1.89
N HIS A 61 -4.10 -5.96 3.07
CA HIS A 61 -3.17 -6.71 3.94
C HIS A 61 -2.73 -8.05 3.32
N ARG A 62 -3.61 -8.76 2.60
CA ARG A 62 -3.19 -9.94 1.84
C ARG A 62 -2.19 -9.62 0.74
N LEU A 63 -2.29 -8.45 0.11
CA LEU A 63 -1.32 -7.97 -0.86
C LEU A 63 0.01 -7.68 -0.16
N GLU A 64 -0.03 -7.00 0.98
CA GLU A 64 1.12 -6.68 1.81
C GLU A 64 1.89 -7.91 2.27
N HIS A 65 1.20 -8.90 2.82
CA HIS A 65 1.81 -10.15 3.27
C HIS A 65 2.49 -10.93 2.14
N LYS A 66 2.16 -10.66 0.88
CA LYS A 66 2.83 -11.24 -0.29
C LYS A 66 3.98 -10.39 -0.78
N THR A 67 3.75 -9.09 -0.97
CA THR A 67 4.73 -8.18 -1.57
C THR A 67 5.86 -7.87 -0.61
N TYR A 68 5.59 -7.70 0.69
CA TYR A 68 6.61 -7.32 1.67
C TYR A 68 7.73 -8.35 1.79
N PRO A 69 7.46 -9.65 2.02
CA PRO A 69 8.52 -10.66 2.05
C PRO A 69 9.25 -10.82 0.70
N TYR A 70 8.54 -10.64 -0.42
CA TYR A 70 9.14 -10.67 -1.76
C TYR A 70 10.19 -9.56 -1.92
N VAL A 71 9.86 -8.33 -1.53
CA VAL A 71 10.78 -7.19 -1.60
C VAL A 71 11.98 -7.38 -0.68
N ILE A 72 11.76 -7.86 0.55
CA ILE A 72 12.87 -8.16 1.47
C ILE A 72 13.81 -9.21 0.87
N LYS A 73 13.27 -10.28 0.29
CA LYS A 73 14.07 -11.31 -0.39
C LYS A 73 14.88 -10.71 -1.55
N LYS A 74 14.25 -9.89 -2.39
CA LYS A 74 14.91 -9.21 -3.52
C LYS A 74 16.11 -8.38 -3.05
N LEU A 75 15.90 -7.56 -2.02
CA LEU A 75 16.94 -6.71 -1.42
C LEU A 75 18.10 -7.50 -0.82
N LEU A 76 17.81 -8.64 -0.16
CA LEU A 76 18.84 -9.48 0.43
C LEU A 76 19.67 -10.24 -0.61
N LEU A 77 19.10 -10.52 -1.78
CA LEU A 77 19.77 -11.25 -2.87
C LEU A 77 20.47 -10.32 -3.87
N GLY A 78 20.20 -9.01 -3.82
CA GLY A 78 20.82 -8.01 -4.72
C GLY A 78 20.19 -7.93 -6.11
N ASP A 79 18.92 -8.34 -6.23
CA ASP A 79 18.12 -8.31 -7.46
C ASP A 79 17.48 -6.93 -7.74
#